data_AF-A0A7Y2F7U6-F1
#
_entry.id   AF-A0A7Y2F7U6-F1
#
_cell.length_a   1.000
_cell.length_b   1.000
_cell.length_c   1.000
_cell.angle_alpha   90.00
_cell.angle_beta   90.00
_cell.angle_gamma   90.00
#
_symmetry.space_group_name_H-M   'P 1'
#
loop_
_entity.id
_entity.type
_entity.pdbx_description
1 polymer ?
#
loop_
_entity_poly.entity_id
_entity_poly.type
_entity_poly.pdbx_seq_one_letter_code
_entity_poly.pdbx_strand_id
1 'polypeptide(L)'
;MCIDHSSISRSHCQFSLNGEGALVVKDLNSTNGIYVENERVKQKILVPNQIVQIGALRLKVEFSTEDEQVAAKPSVAAHARGSADVTQKMQVYDLDPPEPEKKPWWRRIFG
;
A
#
# COMPACT_ATOMS: atom_id res chain seq x y z
N MET A 1 -11.28 2.50 -8.43
CA MET A 1 -9.93 2.17 -7.90
C MET A 1 -9.90 0.68 -7.61
N CYS A 2 -8.87 -0.03 -8.08
CA CYS A 2 -8.68 -1.46 -7.80
C CYS A 2 -7.34 -1.61 -7.07
N ILE A 3 -7.33 -2.36 -5.98
CA ILE A 3 -6.14 -2.61 -5.17
C ILE A 3 -6.03 -4.12 -5.01
N ASP A 4 -4.92 -4.69 -5.47
CA ASP A 4 -4.66 -6.12 -5.37
C ASP A 4 -3.97 -6.43 -4.04
N HIS A 5 -4.78 -6.75 -3.03
CA HIS A 5 -4.29 -7.15 -1.72
C HIS A 5 -5.31 -8.08 -1.03
N SER A 6 -4.82 -9.14 -0.39
CA SER A 6 -5.66 -10.16 0.25
C SER A 6 -6.60 -9.62 1.34
N SER A 7 -6.20 -8.53 2.01
CA SER A 7 -7.02 -7.87 3.03
C SER A 7 -8.17 -7.03 2.45
N ILE A 8 -8.27 -6.91 1.12
CA ILE A 8 -9.20 -6.01 0.45
C ILE A 8 -10.21 -6.84 -0.34
N SER A 9 -11.48 -6.79 0.08
CA SER A 9 -12.59 -7.39 -0.66
C SER A 9 -12.72 -6.81 -2.08
N ARG A 10 -13.15 -7.64 -3.05
CA ARG A 10 -13.36 -7.25 -4.45
C ARG A 10 -14.21 -5.97 -4.62
N SER A 11 -15.26 -5.85 -3.80
CA SER A 11 -16.07 -4.65 -3.64
C SER A 11 -15.95 -4.19 -2.19
N HIS A 12 -14.91 -3.42 -1.88
CA HIS A 12 -14.61 -3.05 -0.50
C HIS A 12 -15.40 -1.82 -0.05
N CYS A 13 -15.27 -0.73 -0.81
CA CYS A 13 -15.81 0.57 -0.45
C CYS A 13 -16.19 1.38 -1.68
N GLN A 14 -17.00 2.40 -1.46
CA GLN A 14 -17.33 3.41 -2.44
C GLN A 14 -16.97 4.79 -1.89
N PHE A 15 -16.32 5.60 -2.70
CA PHE A 15 -16.17 7.02 -2.48
C PHE A 15 -17.16 7.77 -3.39
N SER A 16 -17.84 8.77 -2.85
CA SER A 16 -18.83 9.58 -3.58
C SER A 16 -18.89 10.98 -3.00
N LEU A 17 -19.29 11.96 -3.82
CA LEU A 17 -19.69 13.27 -3.31
C LEU A 17 -21.18 13.25 -2.96
N ASN A 18 -21.58 13.81 -1.82
CA ASN A 18 -22.99 14.01 -1.50
C ASN A 18 -23.56 15.25 -2.23
N GLY A 19 -24.83 15.56 -2.01
CA GLY A 19 -25.50 16.72 -2.63
C GLY A 19 -24.91 18.09 -2.23
N GLU A 20 -24.11 18.14 -1.17
CA GLU A 20 -23.42 19.34 -0.67
C GLU A 20 -21.96 19.40 -1.14
N GLY A 21 -21.52 18.44 -1.96
CA GLY A 21 -20.13 18.36 -2.44
C GLY A 21 -19.14 17.78 -1.43
N ALA A 22 -19.61 17.25 -0.29
CA ALA A 22 -18.75 16.62 0.70
C ALA A 22 -18.36 15.20 0.27
N LEU A 23 -17.08 14.84 0.46
CA LEU A 23 -16.57 13.50 0.18
C LEU A 23 -17.09 12.50 1.23
N VAL A 24 -17.69 11.42 0.78
CA VAL A 24 -18.23 10.35 1.61
C VAL A 24 -17.57 9.04 1.26
N VAL A 25 -17.18 8.27 2.28
CA VAL A 25 -16.80 6.86 2.14
C VAL A 25 -17.91 5.97 2.69
N LYS A 26 -18.22 4.88 1.97
CA LYS A 26 -19.20 3.87 2.35
C LYS A 26 -18.60 2.46 2.24
N ASP A 27 -18.76 1.66 3.28
CA ASP A 27 -18.40 0.24 3.31
C ASP A 27 -19.42 -0.59 2.53
N LEU A 28 -18.93 -1.47 1.65
CA LEU A 28 -19.75 -2.36 0.82
C LEU A 28 -19.83 -3.76 1.42
N ASN A 29 -19.93 -3.84 2.75
CA ASN A 29 -19.84 -5.08 3.53
C ASN A 29 -18.53 -5.83 3.29
N SER A 30 -17.43 -5.09 3.34
CA SER A 30 -16.11 -5.69 3.26
C SER A 30 -15.82 -6.59 4.46
N THR A 31 -14.92 -7.57 4.26
CA THR A 31 -14.54 -8.53 5.30
C THR A 31 -13.86 -7.84 6.48
N ASN A 32 -12.91 -6.95 6.20
CA ASN A 32 -12.11 -6.28 7.23
C ASN A 32 -12.71 -4.93 7.66
N GLY A 33 -13.64 -4.36 6.89
CA GLY A 33 -14.23 -3.06 7.17
C GLY A 33 -13.34 -1.87 6.79
N ILE A 34 -13.92 -0.69 6.96
CA ILE A 34 -13.27 0.61 6.79
C ILE A 34 -13.12 1.25 8.16
N TYR A 35 -11.99 1.91 8.39
CA TYR A 35 -11.74 2.70 9.57
C TYR A 35 -11.37 4.14 9.20
N VAL A 36 -11.80 5.12 9.99
CA VAL A 36 -11.42 6.53 9.85
C VAL A 36 -10.94 7.00 11.21
N GLU A 37 -9.70 7.47 11.32
CA GLU A 37 -9.08 7.81 12.62
C GLU A 37 -9.19 6.66 13.66
N ASN A 38 -8.96 5.42 13.21
CA ASN A 38 -9.04 4.19 14.00
C ASN A 38 -10.46 3.78 14.45
N GLU A 39 -11.50 4.50 14.03
CA GLU A 39 -12.89 4.16 14.30
C GLU A 39 -13.47 3.38 13.11
N ARG A 40 -14.07 2.20 13.36
CA ARG A 40 -14.73 1.41 12.31
C ARG A 40 -16.03 2.07 11.87
N VAL A 41 -16.22 2.29 10.57
CA VAL A 41 -17.38 3.01 10.04
C VAL A 41 -18.08 2.24 8.94
N LYS A 42 -19.40 2.39 8.85
CA LYS A 42 -20.19 1.94 7.70
C LYS A 42 -20.33 3.02 6.63
N GLN A 43 -20.43 4.27 7.06
CA GLN A 43 -20.44 5.43 6.19
C GLN A 43 -19.92 6.63 6.98
N LYS A 44 -19.08 7.49 6.37
CA LYS A 44 -18.57 8.71 7.01
C LYS A 44 -18.27 9.79 5.97
N ILE A 45 -18.60 11.04 6.31
CA ILE A 45 -18.11 12.22 5.58
C ILE A 45 -16.65 12.41 5.96
N LEU A 46 -15.79 12.54 4.95
CA LEU A 46 -14.35 12.71 5.09
C LEU A 46 -13.98 14.19 5.02
N VAL A 47 -13.06 14.60 5.87
CA VAL A 47 -12.45 15.94 5.86
C VAL A 47 -10.96 15.85 5.53
N PRO A 48 -10.31 16.95 5.13
CA PRO A 48 -8.88 16.94 4.83
C PRO A 48 -8.04 16.41 5.99
N ASN A 49 -6.90 15.82 5.64
CA ASN A 49 -5.90 15.24 6.53
C ASN A 49 -6.34 14.02 7.34
N GLN A 50 -7.58 13.53 7.17
CA GLN A 50 -8.00 12.29 7.80
C GLN A 50 -7.33 11.07 7.17
N ILE A 51 -7.09 10.06 8.00
CA ILE A 51 -6.60 8.75 7.59
C ILE A 51 -7.76 7.77 7.50
N VAL A 52 -7.98 7.26 6.29
CA VAL A 52 -8.92 6.19 5.99
C VAL A 52 -8.14 4.89 5.84
N GLN A 53 -8.49 3.87 6.61
CA GLN A 53 -7.94 2.54 6.50
C GLN A 53 -8.93 1.59 5.83
N ILE A 54 -8.46 0.83 4.84
CA ILE A 54 -9.21 -0.13 4.04
C ILE A 54 -8.43 -1.44 4.05
N GLY A 55 -8.84 -2.40 4.88
CA GLY A 55 -8.00 -3.56 5.19
C GLY A 55 -6.63 -3.13 5.75
N ALA A 56 -5.54 -3.53 5.09
CA ALA A 56 -4.17 -3.16 5.45
C ALA A 56 -3.70 -1.82 4.86
N LEU A 57 -4.46 -1.22 3.93
CA LEU A 57 -4.10 0.03 3.28
C LEU A 57 -4.52 1.23 4.12
N ARG A 58 -3.67 2.26 4.23
CA ARG A 58 -3.99 3.55 4.84
C ARG A 58 -3.86 4.66 3.78
N LEU A 59 -4.90 5.46 3.66
CA LEU A 59 -5.02 6.57 2.72
C LEU A 59 -5.18 7.88 3.49
N LYS A 60 -4.41 8.90 3.13
CA LYS A 60 -4.61 10.26 3.63
C LYS A 60 -5.52 11.03 2.67
N VAL A 61 -6.52 11.71 3.20
CA VAL A 61 -7.43 12.54 2.42
C VAL A 61 -6.83 13.93 2.24
N GLU A 62 -6.69 14.37 1.00
CA GLU A 62 -6.29 15.73 0.66
C GLU A 62 -7.26 16.29 -0.39
N PHE A 63 -7.65 17.56 -0.22
CA PHE A 63 -8.42 18.30 -1.21
C PHE A 63 -7.48 19.32 -1.83
N SER A 64 -7.52 19.45 -3.16
CA SER A 64 -6.79 20.49 -3.87
C SER A 64 -7.79 21.42 -4.53
N THR A 65 -7.52 22.72 -4.49
CA THR A 65 -8.22 23.68 -5.34
C THR A 65 -7.52 23.77 -6.69
N GLU A 66 -8.22 24.22 -7.71
CA GLU A 66 -7.66 24.41 -9.05
C GLU A 66 -6.47 25.41 -9.03
N ASP A 67 -6.50 26.39 -8.11
CA ASP A 67 -5.42 27.37 -7.90
C ASP A 67 -4.14 26.74 -7.32
N GLU A 68 -4.25 25.73 -6.46
CA GLU A 68 -3.10 25.03 -5.86
C GLU A 68 -2.39 24.07 -6.82
N GLN A 69 -3.12 23.50 -7.79
CA GLN A 69 -2.55 22.58 -8.78
C GLN A 69 -1.61 23.27 -9.78
N VAL A 70 -1.72 24.60 -9.95
CA VAL A 70 -0.82 25.41 -10.79
C VAL A 70 0.53 25.64 -10.09
N ALA A 71 0.54 25.75 -8.75
CA ALA A 71 1.75 25.97 -7.97
C ALA A 71 2.52 24.67 -7.65
N ALA A 72 1.86 23.51 -7.66
CA ALA A 72 2.41 22.25 -7.15
C ALA A 72 3.07 21.33 -8.21
N LYS A 73 3.34 21.80 -9.44
CA LYS A 73 4.09 21.00 -10.42
C LYS A 73 5.59 21.02 -10.11
N PRO A 74 6.23 19.91 -9.67
CA PRO A 74 7.67 19.77 -9.88
C PRO A 74 7.92 19.70 -11.39
N SER A 75 8.79 20.57 -11.90
CA SER A 75 9.24 20.54 -13.28
C SER A 75 9.99 19.22 -13.51
N VAL A 76 9.33 18.23 -14.11
CA VAL A 76 10.01 17.04 -14.62
C VAL A 76 10.65 17.39 -15.97
N ALA A 77 11.61 18.31 -15.93
CA ALA A 77 12.46 18.68 -17.05
C ALA A 77 13.89 18.24 -16.71
N ALA A 78 14.16 16.94 -16.85
CA ALA A 78 15.46 16.36 -17.21
C ALA A 78 15.48 14.86 -16.91
N HIS A 79 14.91 14.01 -17.78
CA HIS A 79 15.40 12.64 -18.01
C HIS A 79 15.00 12.21 -19.43
N ALA A 80 15.64 12.83 -20.42
CA ALA A 80 15.62 12.36 -21.81
C ALA A 80 17.05 12.44 -22.38
N ARG A 81 17.82 11.35 -22.18
CA ARG A 81 18.80 10.78 -23.13
C ARG A 81 19.64 9.66 -22.49
N GLY A 82 19.74 8.54 -23.20
CA GLY A 82 20.67 7.43 -22.92
C GLY A 82 19.92 6.10 -22.90
N SER A 83 19.77 5.39 -24.01
CA SER A 83 20.77 4.58 -24.74
C SER A 83 20.48 3.10 -24.53
N ALA A 84 20.46 2.40 -25.64
CA ALA A 84 20.18 0.98 -25.85
C ALA A 84 20.88 0.01 -24.89
N ASP A 85 20.21 -1.13 -24.70
CA ASP A 85 20.78 -2.48 -24.58
C ASP A 85 21.98 -2.61 -23.63
N VAL A 86 21.71 -2.84 -22.35
CA VAL A 86 22.69 -3.43 -21.43
C VAL A 86 22.06 -4.65 -20.79
N THR A 87 22.25 -5.81 -21.41
CA THR A 87 22.10 -7.10 -20.72
C THR A 87 23.21 -7.19 -19.68
N GLN A 88 22.94 -6.77 -18.44
CA GLN A 88 23.87 -7.01 -17.33
C GLN A 88 23.86 -8.51 -17.01
N LYS A 89 25.04 -9.13 -17.10
CA LYS A 89 25.26 -10.53 -16.73
C LYS A 89 24.93 -10.72 -15.25
N MET A 90 23.95 -11.57 -14.90
CA MET A 90 23.70 -11.96 -13.51
C MET A 90 24.97 -12.58 -12.92
N GLN A 91 25.35 -12.15 -11.71
CA GLN A 91 26.32 -12.89 -10.91
C GLN A 91 25.66 -14.19 -10.46
N VAL A 92 26.23 -15.31 -10.89
CA VAL A 92 25.93 -16.62 -10.30
C VAL A 92 26.59 -16.61 -8.93
N TYR A 93 25.77 -16.63 -7.88
CA TYR A 93 26.27 -16.93 -6.55
C TYR A 93 26.42 -18.45 -6.46
N ASP A 94 27.64 -18.92 -6.28
CA ASP A 94 27.86 -20.28 -5.79
C ASP A 94 27.24 -20.32 -4.39
N LEU A 95 26.12 -21.02 -4.26
CA LEU A 95 25.52 -21.30 -2.97
C LEU A 95 26.52 -22.17 -2.21
N ASP A 96 27.09 -21.63 -1.14
CA ASP A 96 27.84 -22.44 -0.19
C ASP A 96 26.97 -23.67 0.17
N PRO A 97 27.51 -24.89 0.14
CA PRO A 97 26.76 -26.06 0.54
C PRO A 97 26.23 -25.85 1.96
N PRO A 98 24.96 -26.20 2.24
CA PRO A 98 24.36 -25.94 3.55
C PRO A 98 25.23 -26.56 4.65
N GLU A 99 25.50 -25.77 5.70
CA GLU A 99 26.28 -26.23 6.86
C GLU A 99 25.69 -27.54 7.39
N PRO A 100 26.51 -28.55 7.72
CA PRO A 100 26.02 -29.81 8.25
C PRO A 100 25.33 -29.59 9.61
N GLU A 101 24.11 -30.10 9.74
CA GLU A 101 23.28 -30.01 10.93
C GLU A 101 24.06 -30.40 12.20
N LYS A 102 24.13 -29.46 13.15
CA LYS A 102 24.73 -29.68 14.47
C LYS A 102 23.89 -30.72 15.20
N LYS A 103 24.44 -31.94 15.30
CA LYS A 103 23.83 -33.04 16.06
C LYS A 103 23.52 -32.57 17.49
N PRO A 104 22.30 -32.80 17.98
CA PRO A 104 21.89 -32.28 19.27
C PRO A 104 22.66 -32.91 20.43
N TRP A 105 22.92 -32.07 21.43
CA TRP A 105 23.79 -32.25 22.60
C TRP A 105 23.53 -33.51 23.44
N TRP A 106 22.35 -34.12 23.34
CA TRP A 106 21.97 -35.27 24.15
C TRP A 106 22.72 -36.57 23.80
N ARG A 107 23.29 -36.70 22.59
CA ARG A 107 24.10 -37.88 22.21
C ARG A 107 25.43 -38.03 22.98
N ARG A 108 25.87 -37.01 23.72
CA ARG A 108 27.09 -37.05 24.56
C ARG A 108 26.81 -37.30 26.05
N ILE A 109 25.55 -37.37 26.47
CA ILE A 109 25.18 -37.49 27.89
C ILE A 109 24.62 -38.88 28.24
N PHE A 110 24.21 -39.68 27.26
CA PHE A 110 23.69 -41.03 27.47
C PHE A 110 24.46 -42.12 26.71
N GLY A 111 25.78 -41.95 26.55
CA GLY A 111 26.71 -42.95 26.03
C GLY A 111 27.79 -43.24 27.05
#